data_AF-A0A951GVY7-F1
#
_entry.id   AF-A0A951GVY7-F1
#
_cell.length_a   1.000
_cell.length_b   1.000
_cell.length_c   1.000
_cell.angle_alpha   90.00
_cell.angle_beta   90.00
_cell.angle_gamma   90.00
#
_symmetry.space_group_name_H-M   'P 1'
#
loop_
_entity.id
_entity.type
_entity.pdbx_description
1 polymer ?
#
loop_
_entity_poly.entity_id
_entity_poly.type
_entity_poly.pdbx_seq_one_letter_code
_entity_poly.pdbx_strand_id
1 'polypeptide(L)'
;MRANRAFHLIVSREGLEPAFLADPHRLDRIEVVSIDDGEVVLYWDLPAKQATKLARALRADLVSLEPDEFIATWGGADVSPERL
;
A
#
# COMPACT_ATOMS: atom_id res chain seq x y z
N MET A 1 -11.21 -13.56 10.86
CA MET A 1 -11.33 -13.33 9.41
C MET A 1 -10.13 -12.50 9.00
N ARG A 2 -9.32 -12.94 8.03
CA ARG A 2 -8.11 -12.19 7.64
C ARG A 2 -8.43 -10.87 6.92
N ALA A 3 -7.54 -9.89 7.05
CA ALA A 3 -7.69 -8.57 6.45
C ALA A 3 -7.81 -8.61 4.92
N ASN A 4 -7.21 -9.59 4.24
CA ASN A 4 -7.37 -9.79 2.79
C ASN A 4 -8.80 -10.15 2.33
N ARG A 5 -9.72 -10.43 3.26
CA ARG A 5 -11.14 -10.62 2.97
C ARG A 5 -11.97 -9.36 3.18
N ALA A 6 -11.43 -8.37 3.87
CA ALA A 6 -12.07 -7.07 4.11
C ALA A 6 -11.50 -5.97 3.21
N PHE A 7 -10.27 -6.13 2.70
CA PHE A 7 -9.58 -5.10 1.95
C PHE A 7 -8.92 -5.60 0.66
N HIS A 8 -8.96 -4.75 -0.36
CA HIS A 8 -8.14 -4.85 -1.58
C HIS A 8 -6.93 -3.91 -1.50
N LEU A 9 -5.78 -4.39 -1.99
CA LEU A 9 -4.60 -3.57 -2.20
C LEU A 9 -4.44 -3.23 -3.67
N ILE A 10 -4.53 -1.95 -4.01
CA ILE A 10 -4.30 -1.41 -5.35
C ILE A 10 -2.95 -0.70 -5.36
N VAL A 11 -2.16 -0.94 -6.40
CA VAL A 11 -0.89 -0.25 -6.64
C VAL A 11 -0.93 0.29 -8.06
N SER A 12 -1.02 1.61 -8.17
CA SER A 12 -1.00 2.33 -9.44
C SER A 12 0.40 2.89 -9.66
N ARG A 13 1.07 2.44 -10.73
CA ARG A 13 2.39 2.93 -11.12
C ARG A 13 2.22 4.04 -12.13
N GLU A 14 2.80 5.20 -11.88
CA GLU A 14 2.85 6.24 -12.91
C GLU A 14 3.96 5.92 -13.92
N GLY A 15 3.56 5.71 -15.19
CA GLY A 15 4.44 5.42 -16.32
C GLY A 15 4.44 3.95 -16.77
N LEU A 16 4.39 3.75 -18.09
CA LEU A 16 4.52 2.43 -18.74
C LEU A 16 5.99 2.00 -18.89
N GLU A 17 6.93 2.86 -18.50
CA GLU A 17 8.34 2.65 -18.73
C GLU A 17 8.94 1.63 -17.76
N PRO A 18 9.89 0.79 -18.23
CA PRO A 18 10.68 -0.05 -17.35
C PRO A 18 11.31 0.76 -16.22
N ALA A 19 11.46 0.15 -15.04
CA ALA A 19 11.92 0.85 -13.84
C ALA A 19 13.30 1.54 -13.96
N PHE A 20 14.11 1.18 -14.95
CA PHE A 20 15.41 1.80 -15.22
C PHE A 20 15.36 3.01 -16.16
N LEU A 21 14.22 3.25 -16.84
CA LEU A 21 13.98 4.41 -17.70
C LEU A 21 13.02 5.43 -17.09
N ALA A 22 12.22 4.98 -16.12
CA ALA A 22 11.19 5.80 -15.54
C ALA A 22 11.76 6.98 -14.75
N ASP A 23 11.02 8.10 -14.77
CA ASP A 23 11.38 9.33 -14.06
C ASP A 23 11.69 9.05 -12.57
N PRO A 24 12.88 9.44 -12.05
CA PRO A 24 13.22 9.30 -10.64
C PRO A 24 12.30 10.09 -9.68
N HIS A 25 11.56 11.07 -10.18
CA HIS A 25 10.56 11.83 -9.42
C HIS A 25 9.15 11.23 -9.48
N ARG A 26 8.94 10.12 -10.20
CA ARG A 26 7.63 9.47 -10.26
C ARG A 26 7.18 9.00 -8.88
N LEU A 27 5.91 9.20 -8.60
CA LEU A 27 5.25 8.69 -7.41
C LEU A 27 4.35 7.53 -7.83
N ASP A 28 4.51 6.40 -7.15
CA ASP A 28 3.58 5.30 -7.23
C ASP A 28 2.52 5.50 -6.15
N ARG A 29 1.26 5.32 -6.53
CA ARG A 29 0.12 5.38 -5.63
C ARG A 29 -0.21 4.00 -5.08
N ILE A 30 -0.44 3.93 -3.76
CA ILE A 30 -0.91 2.73 -3.07
C ILE A 30 -2.21 3.05 -2.34
N GLU A 31 -3.22 2.22 -2.58
CA GLU A 31 -4.55 2.35 -1.99
C GLU A 31 -4.92 1.02 -1.32
N VAL A 32 -5.38 1.09 -0.07
CA VAL A 32 -6.10 0.00 0.56
C VAL A 32 -7.58 0.36 0.55
N VAL A 33 -8.39 -0.49 -0.04
CA VAL A 33 -9.80 -0.24 -0.33
C VAL A 33 -10.66 -1.26 0.41
N SER A 34 -11.67 -0.80 1.13
CA SER A 34 -12.69 -1.64 1.74
C SER A 34 -13.47 -2.41 0.67
N ILE A 35 -13.66 -3.71 0.88
CA ILE A 35 -14.41 -4.56 -0.03
C ILE A 35 -15.91 -4.32 0.07
N ASP A 36 -16.39 -3.93 1.26
CA ASP A 36 -17.83 -3.84 1.55
C ASP A 36 -18.48 -2.62 0.89
N ASP A 37 -17.79 -1.48 0.89
CA ASP A 37 -18.30 -0.20 0.38
C ASP A 37 -17.45 0.41 -0.75
N GLY A 38 -16.26 -0.13 -1.01
CA GLY A 38 -15.35 0.38 -2.03
C GLY A 38 -14.58 1.64 -1.62
N GLU A 39 -14.60 2.03 -0.34
CA GLU A 39 -13.93 3.24 0.14
C GLU A 39 -12.43 3.01 0.36
N VAL A 40 -11.62 4.01 -0.01
CA VAL A 40 -10.18 4.02 0.28
C VAL A 40 -9.98 4.31 1.76
N VAL A 41 -9.48 3.33 2.51
CA VAL A 41 -9.25 3.43 3.96
C VAL A 41 -7.82 3.84 4.29
N LEU A 42 -6.86 3.55 3.41
CA LEU A 42 -5.46 3.99 3.54
C LEU A 42 -4.90 4.37 2.16
N TYR A 43 -4.08 5.42 2.13
CA TYR A 43 -3.55 6.00 0.91
C TYR A 43 -2.10 6.45 1.09
N TRP A 44 -1.26 6.20 0.08
CA TRP A 44 0.08 6.74 0.00
C TRP A 44 0.48 7.08 -1.44
N ASP A 45 1.21 8.19 -1.59
CA ASP A 45 2.00 8.51 -2.78
C ASP A 45 3.48 8.53 -2.41
N LEU A 46 4.26 7.64 -3.01
CA LEU A 46 5.65 7.43 -2.62
C LEU A 46 6.54 7.19 -3.85
N PRO A 47 7.84 7.50 -3.78
CA PRO A 47 8.78 7.08 -4.82
C PRO A 47 8.72 5.56 -5.05
N ALA A 48 8.84 5.12 -6.30
CA ALA A 48 8.62 3.72 -6.70
C ALA A 48 9.34 2.66 -5.85
N LYS A 49 10.57 2.96 -5.37
CA LYS A 49 11.32 2.07 -4.49
C LYS A 49 10.66 1.89 -3.12
N GLN A 50 10.15 2.99 -2.53
CA GLN A 50 9.45 2.96 -1.25
C GLN A 50 8.08 2.31 -1.41
N ALA A 51 7.34 2.66 -2.47
CA ALA A 51 6.06 2.03 -2.78
C ALA A 51 6.19 0.51 -2.94
N THR A 52 7.21 0.02 -3.66
CA THR A 52 7.45 -1.43 -3.81
C THR A 52 7.67 -2.13 -2.47
N LYS A 53 8.43 -1.51 -1.56
CA LYS A 53 8.65 -2.04 -0.20
C LYS A 53 7.35 -2.05 0.60
N LEU A 54 6.64 -0.91 0.65
CA LEU A 54 5.38 -0.78 1.38
C LEU A 54 4.33 -1.78 0.88
N ALA A 55 4.14 -1.88 -0.43
CA ALA A 55 3.21 -2.83 -1.03
C ALA A 55 3.56 -4.29 -0.69
N ARG A 56 4.84 -4.63 -0.50
CA ARG A 56 5.22 -5.97 -0.06
C ARG A 56 4.87 -6.21 1.40
N ALA A 57 5.12 -5.23 2.27
CA ALA A 57 4.76 -5.31 3.70
C ALA A 57 3.23 -5.43 3.87
N LEU A 58 2.46 -4.55 3.21
CA LEU A 58 1.00 -4.58 3.24
C LEU A 58 0.44 -5.93 2.76
N ARG A 59 0.99 -6.52 1.70
CA ARG A 59 0.55 -7.86 1.24
C ARG A 59 0.79 -8.94 2.28
N ALA A 60 1.92 -8.90 2.98
CA ALA A 60 2.24 -9.87 4.02
C ALA A 60 1.28 -9.71 5.22
N ASP A 61 0.96 -8.48 5.60
CA ASP A 61 0.09 -8.20 6.73
C ASP A 61 -1.39 -8.46 6.41
N LEU A 62 -1.84 -8.19 5.17
CA LEU A 62 -3.20 -8.51 4.74
C LEU A 62 -3.53 -10.00 4.91
N VAL A 63 -2.56 -10.89 4.71
CA VAL A 63 -2.76 -12.34 4.89
C VAL A 63 -2.54 -12.81 6.33
N SER A 64 -1.82 -12.02 7.14
CA SER A 64 -1.35 -12.42 8.47
C SER A 64 -2.16 -11.80 9.62
N LEU A 65 -2.81 -10.66 9.40
CA LEU A 65 -3.55 -9.91 10.41
C LEU A 65 -5.06 -10.00 10.20
N GLU A 66 -5.80 -9.68 11.25
CA GLU A 66 -7.24 -9.42 11.20
C GLU A 66 -7.51 -7.95 10.79
N PRO A 67 -8.69 -7.60 10.24
CA PRO A 67 -8.97 -6.27 9.70
C PRO A 67 -8.68 -5.11 10.67
N ASP A 68 -9.17 -5.20 11.91
CA ASP A 68 -9.00 -4.14 12.91
C ASP A 68 -7.52 -3.97 13.31
N GLU A 69 -6.79 -5.08 13.41
CA GLU A 69 -5.35 -5.09 13.72
C GLU A 69 -4.54 -4.49 12.56
N PHE A 70 -4.92 -4.80 11.32
CA PHE A 70 -4.32 -4.22 10.13
C PHE A 70 -4.51 -2.69 10.10
N ILE A 71 -5.74 -2.20 10.32
CA ILE A 71 -6.01 -0.76 10.36
C ILE A 71 -5.31 -0.10 11.56
N ALA A 72 -5.27 -0.72 12.73
CA ALA A 72 -4.56 -0.17 13.88
C ALA A 72 -3.03 -0.07 13.62
N THR A 73 -2.47 -1.03 12.88
CA THR A 73 -1.03 -1.06 12.55
C THR A 73 -0.67 0.04 11.54
N TRP A 74 -1.51 0.27 10.53
CA TRP A 74 -1.19 1.15 9.40
C TRP A 74 -1.90 2.52 9.43
N GLY A 75 -3.01 2.65 10.17
CA GLY A 75 -3.95 3.80 10.20
C GLY A 75 -3.46 5.07 10.91
N GLY A 76 -2.20 5.13 11.27
CA GLY A 76 -1.50 6.34 11.72
C GLY A 76 -0.01 6.27 11.41
N ALA A 77 0.39 5.35 10.53
CA ALA A 77 1.75 5.21 10.09
C ALA A 77 2.05 6.31 9.08
N ASP A 78 2.61 7.42 9.56
CA ASP A 78 3.48 8.21 8.69
C ASP A 78 4.57 7.25 8.23
N VAL A 79 4.63 6.97 6.92
CA VAL A 79 5.57 6.01 6.36
C VAL A 79 6.95 6.68 6.32
N SER A 80 7.53 6.85 7.50
CA SER A 80 8.89 7.30 7.66
C SER A 80 9.82 6.23 7.11
N PRO A 81 10.92 6.58 6.43
CA PRO A 81 11.83 5.63 5.80
C PRO A 81 12.42 4.59 6.78
N GLU A 82 12.34 4.85 8.09
CA GLU A 82 12.80 3.96 9.16
C GLU A 82 11.86 2.76 9.42
N ARG A 83 10.60 2.82 8.96
CA ARG A 83 9.63 1.71 9.04
C ARG A 83 9.69 0.75 7.83
N LEU A 84 10.56 0.99 6.83
CA LEU A 84 10.58 0.29 5.51
C LEU A 84 11.89 -0.42 5.13
#